data_AF-A0A315UV96-F1
#
_entry.id   AF-A0A315UV96-F1
#
_cell.length_a   1.000
_cell.length_b   1.000
_cell.length_c   1.000
_cell.angle_alpha   90.00
_cell.angle_beta   90.00
_cell.angle_gamma   90.00
#
_symmetry.space_group_name_H-M   'P 1'
#
loop_
_entity.id
_entity.type
_entity.pdbx_description
1 polymer ?
#
loop_
_entity_poly.entity_id
_entity_poly.type
_entity_poly.pdbx_seq_one_letter_code
_entity_poly.pdbx_strand_id
1 'polypeptide(L)'
;MSQTNSGKDSQASETKKAISLPISRVRLIMKSSPDVSSINQDALFLTTKATELFVQHLALTSFNNRSQTEANSLDYSDLAKTAEESDTFHFLTDILPKKILAQDYLKSLEEIQDEDSDF
;
A
#
# COMPACT_ATOMS: atom_id res chain seq x y z
N MET A 1 -15.89 38.21 39.23
CA MET A 1 -14.65 38.53 38.50
C MET A 1 -13.54 37.83 39.26
N SER A 2 -12.95 36.73 38.80
CA SER A 2 -12.16 36.64 37.58
C SER A 2 -12.13 35.22 37.01
N GLN A 3 -11.83 35.18 35.72
CA GLN A 3 -12.00 34.08 34.79
C GLN A 3 -11.03 32.92 35.06
N THR A 4 -11.53 31.70 34.90
CA THR A 4 -10.75 30.48 34.67
C THR A 4 -10.53 30.32 33.16
N ASN A 5 -9.30 30.22 32.68
CA ASN A 5 -8.99 29.46 31.46
C ASN A 5 -7.49 29.17 31.32
N SER A 6 -7.07 27.96 31.68
CA SER A 6 -5.75 27.41 31.34
C SER A 6 -5.93 25.93 31.01
N GLY A 7 -6.02 25.59 29.73
CA GLY A 7 -6.17 24.20 29.29
C GLY A 7 -6.16 24.06 27.78
N LYS A 8 -4.99 24.24 27.14
CA LYS A 8 -4.86 24.03 25.69
C LYS A 8 -3.47 23.55 25.25
N ASP A 9 -2.85 22.61 25.98
CA ASP A 9 -1.55 22.02 25.57
C ASP A 9 -1.43 20.49 25.75
N SER A 10 -2.51 19.77 26.05
CA SER A 10 -2.41 18.33 26.39
C SER A 10 -2.73 17.34 25.27
N GLN A 11 -3.27 17.75 24.12
CA GLN A 11 -3.75 16.80 23.10
C GLN A 11 -2.71 16.35 22.06
N ALA A 12 -1.58 17.04 21.92
CA ALA A 12 -0.60 16.71 20.87
C ALA A 12 0.33 15.52 21.20
N SER A 13 0.44 15.14 22.48
CA SER A 13 1.40 14.13 22.95
C SER A 13 0.83 12.70 22.94
N GLU A 14 -0.47 12.51 23.21
CA GLU A 14 -1.11 11.19 23.17
C GLU A 14 -1.28 10.65 21.74
N THR A 15 -1.56 11.52 20.77
CA THR A 15 -1.67 11.16 19.36
C THR A 15 -0.36 10.60 18.77
N LYS A 16 0.80 10.92 19.33
CA LYS A 16 2.10 10.36 18.89
C LYS A 16 2.27 8.89 19.28
N LYS A 17 1.63 8.43 20.36
CA LYS A 17 1.54 6.99 20.69
C LYS A 17 0.45 6.30 19.87
N ALA A 18 -0.57 7.08 19.53
CA ALA A 18 -1.58 6.85 18.51
C ALA A 18 -1.00 6.15 17.28
N ILE A 19 -0.18 6.88 16.52
CA ILE A 19 0.17 6.60 15.12
C ILE A 19 1.69 6.58 14.94
N SER A 20 2.21 5.61 14.18
CA SER A 20 3.63 5.42 13.88
C SER A 20 4.08 6.14 12.61
N LEU A 21 3.20 6.31 11.61
CA LEU A 21 3.51 7.02 10.38
C LEU A 21 3.51 8.55 10.60
N PRO A 22 4.47 9.29 9.99
CA PRO A 22 4.49 10.75 10.07
C PRO A 22 3.26 11.38 9.39
N ILE A 23 2.35 11.94 10.19
CA ILE A 23 1.12 12.61 9.72
C ILE A 23 1.39 13.65 8.62
N SER A 24 2.50 14.39 8.72
CA SER A 24 2.88 15.40 7.72
C SER A 24 3.15 14.80 6.34
N ARG A 25 3.71 13.58 6.28
CA ARG A 25 3.97 12.87 5.02
C ARG A 25 2.70 12.32 4.42
N VAL A 26 1.82 11.74 5.23
CA VAL A 26 0.50 11.31 4.76
C VAL A 26 -0.30 12.49 4.21
N ARG A 27 -0.30 13.64 4.91
CA ARG A 27 -0.95 14.86 4.42
C ARG A 27 -0.38 15.31 3.08
N LEU A 28 0.94 15.27 2.91
CA LEU A 28 1.60 15.67 1.66
C LEU A 28 1.17 14.77 0.50
N ILE A 29 1.14 13.45 0.71
CA ILE A 29 0.69 12.48 -0.30
C ILE A 29 -0.79 12.68 -0.61
N MET A 30 -1.66 12.86 0.39
CA MET A 30 -3.07 13.13 0.13
C MET A 30 -3.28 14.41 -0.70
N LYS A 31 -2.45 15.44 -0.51
CA LYS A 31 -2.49 16.69 -1.29
C LYS A 31 -1.83 16.62 -2.66
N SER A 32 -1.12 15.54 -3.01
CA SER A 32 -0.58 15.41 -4.37
C SER A 32 -1.66 15.08 -5.39
N SER A 33 -2.84 14.63 -4.94
CA SER A 33 -4.00 14.43 -5.80
C SER A 33 -4.58 15.80 -6.23
N PRO A 34 -4.82 16.01 -7.54
CA PRO A 34 -5.25 17.31 -8.07
C PRO A 34 -6.59 17.80 -7.51
N ASP A 35 -7.46 16.87 -7.09
CA ASP A 35 -8.80 17.17 -6.59
C ASP A 35 -8.86 17.44 -5.08
N VAL A 36 -7.73 17.40 -4.36
CA VAL A 36 -7.68 17.56 -2.90
C VAL A 36 -7.20 18.96 -2.51
N SER A 37 -8.14 19.88 -2.29
CA SER A 37 -7.84 21.26 -1.87
C SER A 37 -7.58 21.41 -0.37
N SER A 38 -8.38 20.73 0.46
CA SER A 38 -8.29 20.76 1.92
C SER A 38 -8.57 19.39 2.52
N ILE A 39 -8.02 19.14 3.71
CA ILE A 39 -8.12 17.85 4.39
C ILE A 39 -8.50 18.10 5.85
N ASN A 40 -9.59 17.49 6.30
CA ASN A 40 -10.00 17.49 7.70
C ASN A 40 -8.97 16.72 8.56
N GLN A 41 -8.69 17.19 9.78
CA GLN A 41 -7.79 16.54 10.72
C GLN A 41 -8.21 15.10 11.09
N ASP A 42 -9.51 14.82 11.23
CA ASP A 42 -10.02 13.48 11.57
C ASP A 42 -9.85 12.51 10.40
N ALA A 43 -10.14 12.98 9.18
CA ALA A 43 -9.89 12.22 7.96
C ALA A 43 -8.40 11.89 7.80
N LEU A 44 -7.53 12.88 8.05
CA LEU A 44 -6.08 12.68 8.02
C LEU A 44 -5.62 11.65 9.06
N PHE A 45 -6.13 11.72 10.29
CA PHE A 45 -5.82 10.75 11.34
C PHE A 45 -6.24 9.34 10.92
N LEU A 46 -7.48 9.19 10.44
CA LEU A 46 -8.04 7.90 10.01
C LEU A 46 -7.27 7.32 8.82
N THR A 47 -6.97 8.12 7.80
CA THR A 47 -6.16 7.69 6.65
C THR A 47 -4.77 7.25 7.11
N THR A 48 -4.12 8.01 8.00
CA THR A 48 -2.79 7.63 8.52
C THR A 48 -2.85 6.27 9.21
N LYS A 49 -3.90 6.01 10.00
CA LYS A 49 -4.12 4.72 10.66
C LYS A 49 -4.45 3.58 9.71
N ALA A 50 -5.30 3.84 8.72
CA ALA A 50 -5.64 2.88 7.70
C ALA A 50 -4.40 2.48 6.88
N THR A 51 -3.51 3.42 6.55
CA THR A 51 -2.26 3.13 5.84
C THR A 51 -1.35 2.19 6.63
N GLU A 52 -1.25 2.35 7.96
CA GLU A 52 -0.47 1.42 8.80
C GLU A 52 -1.03 0.00 8.78
N LEU A 53 -2.35 -0.11 8.96
CA LEU A 53 -3.05 -1.40 8.94
C LEU A 53 -2.96 -2.05 7.56
N PHE A 54 -3.04 -1.24 6.49
CA PHE A 54 -2.88 -1.69 5.12
C PHE A 54 -1.49 -2.32 4.89
N VAL A 55 -0.41 -1.65 5.31
CA VAL A 55 0.95 -2.21 5.17
C VAL A 55 1.10 -3.52 5.92
N GLN A 56 0.59 -3.59 7.16
CA GLN A 56 0.61 -4.83 7.95
C GLN A 56 -0.21 -5.94 7.28
N HIS A 57 -1.40 -5.60 6.77
CA HIS A 57 -2.28 -6.55 6.11
C HIS A 57 -1.67 -7.09 4.82
N LEU A 58 -1.10 -6.23 3.97
CA LEU A 58 -0.40 -6.64 2.75
C LEU A 58 0.76 -7.59 3.08
N ALA A 59 1.60 -7.24 4.06
CA ALA A 59 2.74 -8.07 4.45
C ALA A 59 2.30 -9.44 4.98
N LEU A 60 1.31 -9.48 5.87
CA LEU A 60 0.82 -10.73 6.46
C LEU A 60 0.12 -11.61 5.42
N THR A 61 -0.74 -11.03 4.57
CA THR A 61 -1.42 -11.80 3.52
C THR A 61 -0.41 -12.36 2.53
N SER A 62 0.57 -11.58 2.12
CA SER A 62 1.62 -12.05 1.20
C SER A 62 2.48 -13.15 1.82
N PHE A 63 2.79 -13.02 3.12
CA PHE A 63 3.52 -14.05 3.85
C PHE A 63 2.72 -15.34 4.01
N ASN A 64 1.42 -15.27 4.25
CA ASN A 64 0.56 -16.45 4.39
C ASN A 64 0.29 -17.17 3.07
N ASN A 65 0.30 -16.43 1.95
CA ASN A 65 0.08 -16.98 0.61
C ASN A 65 1.33 -17.62 -0.02
N ARG A 66 2.48 -17.54 0.66
CA ARG A 66 3.72 -18.20 0.22
C ARG A 66 3.56 -19.73 0.21
N SER A 67 4.39 -20.40 -0.59
CA SER A 67 4.54 -21.86 -0.48
C SER A 67 5.22 -22.24 0.83
N GLN A 68 4.74 -23.31 1.49
CA GLN A 68 5.29 -23.82 2.76
C GLN A 68 6.78 -24.23 2.67
N THR A 69 7.32 -24.39 1.46
CA THR A 69 8.72 -24.75 1.21
C THR A 69 9.69 -23.59 1.36
N GLU A 70 9.20 -22.36 1.38
CA GLU A 70 10.04 -21.16 1.35
C GLU A 70 10.47 -20.73 2.76
N ALA A 71 11.74 -20.33 2.91
CA ALA A 71 12.36 -19.96 4.20
C ALA A 71 11.71 -18.72 4.83
N ASN A 72 11.56 -18.64 6.16
CA ASN A 72 10.87 -17.59 6.98
C ASN A 72 11.26 -16.10 6.70
N SER A 73 11.07 -15.64 5.46
CA SER A 73 11.34 -14.33 4.86
C SER A 73 10.19 -13.99 3.91
N LEU A 74 9.97 -12.71 3.62
CA LEU A 74 8.99 -12.27 2.63
C LEU A 74 9.74 -11.64 1.46
N ASP A 75 9.57 -12.18 0.26
CA ASP A 75 10.27 -11.71 -0.93
C ASP A 75 9.36 -10.89 -1.85
N TYR A 76 9.95 -10.15 -2.79
CA TYR A 76 9.20 -9.30 -3.72
C TYR A 76 8.21 -10.11 -4.57
N SER A 77 8.57 -11.32 -4.98
CA SER A 77 7.70 -12.21 -5.76
C SER A 77 6.41 -12.56 -5.02
N ASP A 78 6.47 -12.68 -3.69
CA ASP A 78 5.29 -12.97 -2.86
C ASP A 78 4.31 -11.79 -2.84
N LEU A 79 4.85 -10.57 -2.74
CA LEU A 79 4.08 -9.33 -2.81
C LEU A 79 3.44 -9.15 -4.20
N ALA A 80 4.22 -9.33 -5.27
CA ALA A 80 3.72 -9.20 -6.65
C ALA A 80 2.65 -10.25 -6.97
N LYS A 81 2.84 -11.49 -6.50
CA LYS A 81 1.84 -12.56 -6.63
C LYS A 81 0.55 -12.21 -5.88
N THR A 82 0.67 -11.73 -4.65
CA THR A 82 -0.49 -11.34 -3.84
C THR A 82 -1.26 -10.16 -4.44
N ALA A 83 -0.56 -9.20 -5.05
CA ALA A 83 -1.19 -8.09 -5.78
C ALA A 83 -2.00 -8.57 -7.00
N GLU A 84 -1.51 -9.57 -7.72
CA GLU A 84 -2.20 -10.10 -8.91
C GLU A 84 -3.37 -11.02 -8.56
N GLU A 85 -3.22 -11.88 -7.55
CA GLU A 85 -4.21 -12.92 -7.23
C GLU A 85 -5.34 -12.46 -6.31
N SER A 86 -5.23 -11.26 -5.71
CA SER A 86 -6.21 -10.75 -4.77
C SER A 86 -6.93 -9.52 -5.33
N ASP A 87 -8.25 -9.62 -5.47
CA ASP A 87 -9.11 -8.49 -5.87
C ASP A 87 -8.90 -7.25 -4.99
N THR A 88 -8.70 -7.44 -3.69
CA THR A 88 -8.45 -6.36 -2.72
C THR A 88 -7.14 -5.61 -2.99
N PHE A 89 -6.12 -6.30 -3.52
CA PHE A 89 -4.79 -5.74 -3.81
C PHE A 89 -4.56 -5.47 -5.30
N HIS A 90 -5.56 -5.69 -6.16
CA HIS A 90 -5.44 -5.56 -7.60
C HIS A 90 -4.97 -4.16 -8.05
N PHE A 91 -5.31 -3.12 -7.30
CA PHE A 91 -4.85 -1.75 -7.56
C PHE A 91 -3.32 -1.57 -7.45
N LEU A 92 -2.61 -2.55 -6.89
CA LEU A 92 -1.15 -2.56 -6.78
C LEU A 92 -0.45 -3.23 -7.97
N THR A 93 -1.16 -3.87 -8.90
CA THR A 93 -0.55 -4.64 -10.00
C THR A 93 0.41 -3.81 -10.86
N ASP A 94 0.06 -2.55 -11.13
CA ASP A 94 0.91 -1.61 -11.86
C ASP A 94 2.14 -1.13 -11.05
N ILE A 95 2.07 -1.22 -9.71
CA ILE A 95 3.12 -0.78 -8.79
C ILE A 95 4.04 -1.93 -8.38
N LEU A 96 3.50 -3.14 -8.29
CA LEU A 96 4.16 -4.38 -7.91
C LEU A 96 4.02 -5.44 -9.02
N PRO A 97 4.53 -5.18 -10.25
CA PRO A 97 4.38 -6.11 -11.35
C PRO A 97 5.18 -7.39 -11.12
N LYS A 98 4.64 -8.52 -11.58
CA LYS A 98 5.43 -9.75 -11.69
C LYS A 98 6.57 -9.54 -12.67
N LYS A 99 7.78 -9.90 -12.24
CA LYS A 99 8.97 -9.82 -13.08
C LYS A 99 8.96 -10.98 -14.08
N ILE A 100 9.14 -10.66 -15.35
CA ILE A 100 9.36 -11.62 -16.43
C ILE A 100 10.73 -11.37 -17.05
N LEU A 101 11.43 -12.42 -17.46
CA LEU A 101 12.67 -12.24 -18.21
C LEU A 101 12.34 -11.78 -19.63
N ALA A 102 13.16 -10.89 -20.20
CA ALA A 102 12.96 -10.40 -21.55
C ALA A 102 12.92 -11.55 -22.57
N GLN A 103 13.76 -12.58 -22.39
CA GLN A 103 13.76 -13.77 -23.24
C GLN A 103 12.42 -14.53 -23.18
N ASP A 104 11.81 -14.65 -22.00
CA ASP A 104 10.56 -15.38 -21.82
C ASP A 104 9.40 -14.58 -22.43
N TYR A 105 9.45 -13.25 -22.30
CA TYR A 105 8.49 -12.35 -22.93
C TYR A 105 8.58 -12.41 -24.46
N LEU A 106 9.79 -12.37 -25.04
CA LEU A 106 9.98 -12.48 -26.49
C LEU A 106 9.45 -13.82 -27.00
N LYS A 107 9.73 -14.92 -26.29
CA LYS A 107 9.20 -16.25 -26.63
C LYS A 107 7.67 -16.27 -26.58
N SER A 108 7.05 -15.64 -25.58
CA SER A 108 5.58 -15.56 -25.51
C SER A 108 4.97 -14.76 -26.66
N LEU A 109 5.67 -13.75 -27.19
CA LEU A 109 5.21 -13.00 -28.36
C LEU A 109 5.29 -13.80 -29.66
N GLU A 110 6.34 -14.62 -29.81
CA GLU A 110 6.49 -15.54 -30.95
C GLU A 110 5.37 -16.59 -30.94
N GLU A 111 5.09 -17.19 -29.78
CA GLU A 111 4.01 -18.19 -29.62
C GLU A 111 2.63 -17.61 -29.95
N ILE A 112 2.33 -16.36 -29.55
CA ILE A 112 1.07 -15.69 -29.89
C ILE A 112 0.96 -15.43 -31.41
N GLN A 113 2.06 -15.06 -32.08
CA GLN A 113 2.05 -14.85 -33.54
C GLN A 113 1.83 -16.15 -34.32
N ASP A 114 2.44 -17.24 -33.86
CA ASP A 114 2.27 -18.55 -34.50
C ASP A 114 0.82 -19.02 -34.35
N GLU A 115 0.22 -18.87 -33.16
CA GLU A 115 -1.19 -19.20 -32.91
C GLU A 115 -2.16 -18.38 -33.79
N ASP A 116 -1.92 -17.08 -33.97
CA ASP A 116 -2.74 -16.21 -34.83
C ASP A 116 -2.57 -16.52 -36.34
N SER A 117 -1.46 -17.15 -36.73
CA SER A 117 -1.16 -17.50 -38.14
C SER A 117 -1.79 -18.81 -38.60
N ASP A 118 -2.20 -19.66 -37.66
CA ASP A 118 -2.85 -20.95 -37.89
C ASP A 118 -4.39 -20.85 -38.01
N PHE A 119 -4.95 -19.63 -37.95
CA PHE A 119 -6.37 -19.30 -38.22
C PHE A 119 -6.58 -18.56 -39.55
#